data_AF-A0A239GH73-F1
#
_entry.id   AF-A0A239GH73-F1
#
_cell.length_a   1.000
_cell.length_b   1.000
_cell.length_c   1.000
_cell.angle_alpha   90.00
_cell.angle_beta   90.00
_cell.angle_gamma   90.00
#
_symmetry.space_group_name_H-M   'P 1'
#
loop_
_entity.id
_entity.type
_entity.pdbx_description
1 polymer ?
#
loop_
_entity_poly.entity_id
_entity_poly.type
_entity_poly.pdbx_seq_one_letter_code
_entity_poly.pdbx_strand_id
1 'polypeptide(L)'
;MKKKRKSNTPRHKRMKREARFQTAKHWIRKYEGKHIIKGYSKHFGVNKLCAIKELEMLRYNFKPEYIKQIKGRWATERLNEYMVKDFTMNDERLKEMKNLGQDYKDDFDIFVE
;
A
#
# COMPACT_ATOMS: atom_id res chain seq x y z
N MET A 1 22.68 30.49 4.88
CA MET A 1 21.57 29.51 4.66
C MET A 1 21.99 28.14 5.17
N LYS A 2 21.24 27.50 6.08
CA LYS A 2 21.58 26.16 6.59
C LYS A 2 21.32 25.10 5.51
N LYS A 3 22.33 24.30 5.14
CA LYS A 3 22.17 23.16 4.20
C LYS A 3 21.22 22.13 4.82
N LYS A 4 20.17 21.74 4.08
CA LYS A 4 19.27 20.65 4.49
C LYS A 4 20.05 19.34 4.54
N ARG A 5 19.87 18.57 5.63
CA ARG A 5 20.48 17.24 5.80
C ARG A 5 19.92 16.29 4.73
N LYS A 6 20.78 15.51 4.08
CA LYS A 6 20.36 14.50 3.11
C LYS A 6 19.64 13.37 3.87
N SER A 7 18.49 12.94 3.36
CA SER A 7 17.76 11.79 3.90
C SER A 7 18.54 10.50 3.62
N ASN A 8 18.78 9.69 4.67
CA ASN A 8 19.46 8.39 4.60
C ASN A 8 18.62 7.30 3.92
N THR A 9 17.35 7.57 3.61
CA THR A 9 16.49 6.61 2.91
C THR A 9 17.05 6.31 1.51
N PRO A 10 17.11 5.07 1.05
CA PRO A 10 17.52 4.78 -0.33
C PRO A 10 16.61 5.44 -1.37
N ARG A 11 17.17 5.92 -2.50
CA ARG A 11 16.42 6.66 -3.54
C ARG A 11 15.22 5.87 -4.08
N HIS A 12 15.40 4.58 -4.31
CA HIS A 12 14.36 3.70 -4.86
C HIS A 12 13.14 3.56 -3.92
N LYS A 13 13.30 3.80 -2.60
CA LYS A 13 12.19 3.79 -1.62
C LYS A 13 11.43 5.10 -1.50
N ARG A 14 11.91 6.18 -2.11
CA ARG A 14 11.28 7.51 -2.09
C ARG A 14 10.66 7.88 -3.45
N MET A 15 10.67 6.95 -4.37
CA MET A 15 10.32 7.18 -5.77
C MET A 15 8.80 7.31 -5.91
N LYS A 16 8.34 8.28 -6.74
CA LYS A 16 6.92 8.40 -7.13
C LYS A 16 6.48 7.24 -8.04
N ARG A 17 5.18 6.99 -8.13
CA ARG A 17 4.57 5.87 -8.89
C ARG A 17 5.11 5.72 -10.32
N GLU A 18 5.09 6.80 -11.11
CA GLU A 18 5.58 6.78 -12.50
C GLU A 18 7.02 6.30 -12.63
N ALA A 19 7.90 6.88 -11.81
CA ALA A 19 9.30 6.49 -11.82
C ALA A 19 9.49 5.04 -11.36
N ARG A 20 8.68 4.56 -10.40
CA ARG A 20 8.70 3.14 -10.00
C ARG A 20 8.31 2.26 -11.17
N PHE A 21 7.23 2.58 -11.87
CA PHE A 21 6.75 1.80 -13.01
C PHE A 21 7.80 1.68 -14.14
N GLN A 22 8.51 2.78 -14.44
CA GLN A 22 9.59 2.76 -15.43
C GLN A 22 10.77 1.88 -14.99
N THR A 23 11.21 2.03 -13.74
CA THR A 23 12.34 1.27 -13.21
C THR A 23 12.00 -0.19 -12.87
N ALA A 24 10.73 -0.47 -12.60
CA ALA A 24 10.20 -1.78 -12.25
C ALA A 24 10.51 -2.81 -13.33
N LYS A 25 10.32 -2.48 -14.62
CA LYS A 25 10.59 -3.41 -15.73
C LYS A 25 12.02 -3.94 -15.69
N HIS A 26 13.00 -3.05 -15.48
CA HIS A 26 14.40 -3.44 -15.38
C HIS A 26 14.71 -4.20 -14.09
N TRP A 27 14.12 -3.78 -12.97
CA TRP A 27 14.29 -4.46 -11.69
C TRP A 27 13.75 -5.89 -11.71
N ILE A 28 12.55 -6.09 -12.28
CA ILE A 28 11.90 -7.41 -12.37
C ILE A 28 12.76 -8.38 -13.19
N ARG A 29 13.37 -7.92 -14.29
CA ARG A 29 14.28 -8.75 -15.09
C ARG A 29 15.50 -9.27 -14.30
N LYS A 30 15.91 -8.55 -13.26
CA LYS A 30 17.03 -8.93 -12.37
C LYS A 30 16.58 -9.63 -11.09
N TYR A 31 15.28 -9.79 -10.88
CA TYR A 31 14.74 -10.26 -9.63
C TYR A 31 14.67 -11.79 -9.61
N GLU A 32 15.46 -12.42 -8.74
CA GLU A 32 15.57 -13.89 -8.63
C GLU A 32 14.78 -14.46 -7.44
N GLY A 33 14.09 -13.61 -6.68
CA GLY A 33 13.39 -14.05 -5.47
C GLY A 33 12.07 -14.78 -5.75
N LYS A 34 11.71 -15.74 -4.89
CA LYS A 34 10.46 -16.53 -5.03
C LYS A 34 9.17 -15.71 -5.00
N HIS A 35 9.13 -14.62 -4.22
CA HIS A 35 7.90 -13.87 -3.95
C HIS A 35 7.97 -12.44 -4.50
N ILE A 36 7.66 -12.25 -5.78
CA ILE A 36 7.80 -10.96 -6.47
C ILE A 36 7.04 -9.82 -5.79
N ILE A 37 5.82 -10.04 -5.29
CA ILE A 37 5.04 -9.01 -4.56
C ILE A 37 5.79 -8.54 -3.29
N LYS A 38 6.39 -9.48 -2.54
CA LYS A 38 7.17 -9.17 -1.34
C LYS A 38 8.49 -8.48 -1.69
N GLY A 39 9.16 -8.94 -2.74
CA GLY A 39 10.38 -8.32 -3.25
C GLY A 39 10.16 -6.88 -3.72
N TYR A 40 9.11 -6.67 -4.51
CA TYR A 40 8.74 -5.37 -5.06
C TYR A 40 8.41 -4.36 -3.95
N SER A 41 7.56 -4.76 -3.00
CA SER A 41 7.22 -3.97 -1.82
C SER A 41 8.46 -3.55 -1.04
N LYS A 42 9.39 -4.48 -0.77
CA LYS A 42 10.63 -4.18 -0.05
C LYS A 42 11.59 -3.30 -0.84
N HIS A 43 11.71 -3.54 -2.15
CA HIS A 43 12.59 -2.77 -3.00
C HIS A 43 12.08 -1.33 -3.11
N PHE A 44 10.83 -1.11 -3.50
CA PHE A 44 10.32 0.24 -3.72
C PHE A 44 9.73 0.93 -2.49
N GLY A 45 9.67 0.24 -1.34
CA GLY A 45 9.12 0.82 -0.11
C GLY A 45 7.60 1.04 -0.17
N VAL A 46 6.88 0.23 -0.96
CA VAL A 46 5.42 0.31 -1.12
C VAL A 46 4.73 -0.80 -0.34
N ASN A 47 3.44 -0.65 -0.03
CA ASN A 47 2.66 -1.73 0.57
C ASN A 47 2.42 -2.87 -0.46
N LYS A 48 1.99 -4.05 0.02
CA LYS A 48 1.78 -5.22 -0.85
C LYS A 48 0.63 -5.05 -1.84
N LEU A 49 -0.40 -4.27 -1.51
CA LEU A 49 -1.54 -4.00 -2.40
C LEU A 49 -1.12 -3.11 -3.58
N CYS A 50 -0.33 -2.06 -3.33
CA CYS A 50 0.29 -1.23 -4.36
C CYS A 50 1.22 -2.07 -5.25
N ALA A 51 2.02 -2.95 -4.66
CA ALA A 51 2.87 -3.87 -5.43
C ALA A 51 2.04 -4.77 -6.35
N ILE A 52 0.91 -5.31 -5.88
CA ILE A 52 -0.01 -6.11 -6.72
C ILE A 52 -0.54 -5.29 -7.88
N LYS A 53 -1.14 -4.12 -7.61
CA LYS A 53 -1.69 -3.23 -8.66
C LYS A 53 -0.65 -2.83 -9.70
N GLU A 54 0.54 -2.40 -9.26
CA GLU A 54 1.62 -1.99 -10.18
C GLU A 54 2.14 -3.18 -11.01
N LEU A 55 2.23 -4.38 -10.41
CA LEU A 55 2.63 -5.59 -11.14
C LEU A 55 1.53 -6.07 -12.11
N GLU A 56 0.25 -5.95 -11.77
CA GLU A 56 -0.89 -6.22 -12.67
C GLU A 56 -0.89 -5.29 -13.87
N MET A 57 -0.58 -4.00 -13.69
CA MET A 57 -0.39 -3.03 -14.78
C MET A 57 0.78 -3.41 -15.71
N LEU A 58 1.79 -4.10 -15.16
CA LEU A 58 2.89 -4.71 -15.92
C LEU A 58 2.55 -6.08 -16.50
N ARG A 59 1.26 -6.46 -16.53
CA ARG A 59 0.71 -7.72 -17.05
C ARG A 59 1.12 -8.98 -16.27
N TYR A 60 1.46 -8.85 -14.99
CA TYR A 60 1.65 -10.00 -14.10
C TYR A 60 0.32 -10.42 -13.49
N ASN A 61 0.00 -11.71 -13.59
CA ASN A 61 -1.18 -12.29 -12.97
C ASN A 61 -0.78 -13.05 -11.70
N PHE A 62 -1.62 -12.96 -10.67
CA PHE A 62 -1.42 -13.67 -9.41
C PHE A 62 -2.64 -14.52 -9.07
N LYS A 63 -2.43 -15.57 -8.28
CA LYS A 63 -3.52 -16.41 -7.81
C LYS A 63 -4.52 -15.59 -6.99
N PRO A 64 -5.83 -15.65 -7.30
CA PRO A 64 -6.83 -14.83 -6.61
C PRO A 64 -6.90 -15.13 -5.11
N GLU A 65 -6.63 -16.37 -4.69
CA GLU A 65 -6.58 -16.77 -3.27
C GLU A 65 -5.47 -16.03 -2.52
N TYR A 66 -4.32 -15.84 -3.18
CA TYR A 66 -3.19 -15.15 -2.59
C TYR A 66 -3.46 -13.64 -2.46
N ILE A 67 -4.08 -13.03 -3.48
CA ILE A 67 -4.53 -11.64 -3.42
C ILE A 67 -5.55 -11.47 -2.29
N LYS A 68 -6.53 -12.38 -2.18
CA LYS A 68 -7.56 -12.37 -1.13
C LYS A 68 -6.94 -12.43 0.27
N GLN A 69 -5.94 -13.29 0.48
CA GLN A 69 -5.22 -13.37 1.74
C GLN A 69 -4.51 -12.05 2.10
N ILE A 70 -3.85 -11.41 1.13
CA ILE A 70 -3.18 -10.12 1.35
C ILE A 70 -4.19 -9.02 1.68
N LYS A 71 -5.31 -8.94 0.94
CA LYS A 71 -6.40 -7.99 1.20
C LYS A 71 -7.00 -8.21 2.59
N GLY A 72 -7.26 -9.45 2.98
CA GLY A 72 -7.79 -9.79 4.30
C GLY A 72 -6.88 -9.31 5.43
N ARG A 73 -5.57 -9.60 5.36
CA ARG A 73 -4.61 -9.13 6.38
C ARG A 73 -4.55 -7.61 6.48
N TRP A 74 -4.58 -6.92 5.34
CA TRP A 74 -4.58 -5.45 5.32
C TRP A 74 -5.86 -4.87 5.94
N ALA A 75 -7.03 -5.45 5.61
CA ALA A 75 -8.30 -5.04 6.19
C ALA A 75 -8.33 -5.27 7.71
N THR A 76 -7.82 -6.42 8.20
CA THR A 76 -7.72 -6.70 9.64
C THR A 76 -6.78 -5.74 10.36
N GLU A 77 -5.61 -5.43 9.77
CA GLU A 77 -4.68 -4.45 10.34
C GLU A 77 -5.30 -3.06 10.43
N ARG A 78 -6.02 -2.65 9.38
CA ARG A 78 -6.74 -1.38 9.34
C ARG A 78 -7.89 -1.33 10.35
N LEU A 79 -8.67 -2.41 10.46
CA LEU A 79 -9.75 -2.53 11.44
C LEU A 79 -9.22 -2.45 12.87
N ASN A 80 -8.11 -3.14 13.17
CA ASN A 80 -7.47 -3.05 14.48
C ASN A 80 -6.99 -1.63 14.78
N GLU A 81 -6.43 -0.93 13.79
CA GLU A 81 -6.05 0.47 13.94
C GLU A 81 -7.25 1.36 14.28
N TYR A 82 -8.41 1.16 13.63
CA TYR A 82 -9.65 1.87 13.95
C TYR A 82 -10.15 1.51 15.34
N MET A 83 -10.28 0.22 15.66
CA MET A 83 -10.73 -0.24 16.98
C MET A 83 -9.86 0.29 18.12
N VAL A 84 -8.53 0.29 17.95
CA VAL A 84 -7.61 0.86 18.93
C VAL A 84 -7.81 2.37 19.04
N LYS A 85 -7.93 3.08 17.90
CA LYS A 85 -8.19 4.53 17.90
C LYS A 85 -9.52 4.86 18.57
N ASP A 86 -10.58 4.14 18.26
CA ASP A 86 -11.92 4.29 18.81
C ASP A 86 -11.95 3.98 20.32
N PHE A 87 -11.16 3.00 20.79
CA PHE A 87 -11.03 2.72 22.22
C PHE A 87 -10.16 3.75 22.96
N THR A 88 -9.20 4.38 22.27
CA THR A 88 -8.36 5.46 22.82
C THR A 88 -8.98 6.86 22.69
N MET A 89 -10.03 7.02 21.88
CA MET A 89 -10.75 8.28 21.67
C MET A 89 -12.10 8.21 22.41
N ASN A 90 -12.21 8.98 23.49
CA ASN A 90 -13.40 9.07 24.35
C ASN A 90 -14.75 9.13 23.62
N ASP A 91 -15.72 8.51 24.30
CA ASP A 91 -17.11 8.13 23.97
C ASP A 91 -18.10 9.25 23.54
N GLU A 92 -17.63 10.43 23.11
CA GLU A 92 -18.52 11.52 22.69
C GLU A 92 -18.75 11.58 21.16
N ARG A 93 -17.74 11.21 20.34
CA ARG A 93 -17.88 11.19 18.86
C ARG A 93 -18.80 10.09 18.34
N LEU A 94 -19.01 9.02 19.12
CA LEU A 94 -19.87 7.89 18.76
C LEU A 94 -21.35 8.29 18.63
N LYS A 95 -21.77 9.37 19.30
CA LYS A 95 -23.14 9.90 19.18
C LYS A 95 -23.42 10.63 17.86
N GLU A 96 -22.39 11.02 17.11
CA GLU A 96 -22.53 11.76 15.85
C GLU A 96 -22.31 10.92 14.59
N MET A 97 -21.81 9.68 14.71
CA MET A 97 -21.48 8.82 13.57
C MET A 97 -22.71 8.13 12.95
N LYS A 98 -23.59 8.91 12.31
CA LYS A 98 -24.39 8.40 11.19
C LYS A 98 -23.50 8.39 9.95
N ASN A 99 -23.42 7.24 9.26
CA ASN A 99 -22.81 7.06 7.93
C ASN A 99 -21.36 6.51 7.86
N LEU A 100 -20.91 5.71 8.83
CA LEU A 100 -19.61 5.02 8.74
C LEU A 100 -19.50 4.02 7.56
N GLY A 101 -20.53 3.80 6.74
CA GLY A 101 -20.52 2.81 5.65
C GLY A 101 -20.31 3.38 4.25
N GLN A 102 -20.50 4.69 4.05
CA GLN A 102 -20.59 5.27 2.71
C GLN A 102 -19.19 5.65 2.16
N ASP A 103 -18.31 6.12 3.03
CA ASP A 103 -16.96 6.63 2.73
C ASP A 103 -15.98 5.51 2.32
N TYR A 104 -16.37 4.25 2.54
CA TYR A 104 -15.56 3.06 2.26
C TYR A 104 -15.47 2.71 0.77
N LYS A 105 -16.34 3.27 -0.08
CA LYS A 105 -16.31 3.03 -1.53
C LYS A 105 -15.32 3.94 -2.24
N ASP A 106 -15.19 5.19 -1.79
CA ASP A 106 -14.38 6.19 -2.48
C ASP A 106 -12.87 5.92 -2.33
N ASP A 107 -12.38 5.45 -1.17
CA ASP A 107 -10.96 5.08 -1.00
C ASP A 107 -10.55 3.81 -1.78
N PHE A 108 -11.52 2.99 -2.20
CA PHE A 108 -11.27 1.85 -3.09
C PHE A 108 -11.10 2.31 -4.55
N ASP A 109 -11.80 3.40 -4.93
CA ASP A 109 -11.82 4.01 -6.27
C ASP A 109 -10.83 5.18 -6.45
N ILE A 110 -10.32 5.83 -5.40
CA ILE A 110 -9.32 6.91 -5.50
C ILE A 110 -7.94 6.41 -6.00
N PHE A 111 -7.73 5.10 -6.10
CA PHE A 111 -6.57 4.50 -6.77
C PHE A 111 -6.86 4.03 -8.21
N VAL A 112 -8.02 4.41 -8.78
CA VAL A 112 -8.50 4.01 -10.12
C VAL A 112 -8.48 5.16 -11.14
N GLU A 113 -8.12 6.40 -10.78
CA GLU A 113 -7.71 7.43 -11.75
C GLU A 113 -6.19 7.68 -11.76
#